data_AF-A0A352FJG5-F1
#
_entry.id   AF-A0A352FJG5-F1
#
_cell.length_a   1.000
_cell.length_b   1.000
_cell.length_c   1.000
_cell.angle_alpha   90.00
_cell.angle_beta   90.00
_cell.angle_gamma   90.00
#
_symmetry.space_group_name_H-M   'P 1'
#
loop_
_entity.id
_entity.type
_entity.pdbx_description
1 polymer ?
#
loop_
_entity_poly.entity_id
_entity_poly.type
_entity_poly.pdbx_seq_one_letter_code
_entity_poly.pdbx_strand_id
1 'polypeptide(L)'
;MALGLSQSELLSRLGFEDSMDYRRMSEFERGTTEPHLSVVLQYARAAGVPMEDIADDDLDLPKKLLGNLQHKCIKRKSKPTSAAR
;
A
#
# COMPACT_ATOMS: atom_id res chain seq x y z
N MET A 1 -1.95 1.30 13.32
CA MET A 1 -0.77 2.20 13.23
C MET A 1 0.42 1.46 12.62
N ALA A 2 0.27 0.99 11.38
CA ALA A 2 1.25 0.12 10.71
C ALA A 2 2.58 0.81 10.30
N LEU A 3 2.65 2.15 10.32
CA LEU A 3 3.83 2.92 9.85
C LEU A 3 4.28 4.07 10.77
N GLY A 4 3.70 4.20 11.97
CA GLY A 4 3.88 5.41 12.79
C GLY A 4 3.27 6.69 12.16
N LEU A 5 2.47 6.50 11.11
CA LEU A 5 1.70 7.53 10.42
C LEU A 5 0.26 7.52 10.94
N SER A 6 -0.38 8.68 10.98
CA SER A 6 -1.83 8.77 11.11
C SER A 6 -2.53 8.14 9.88
N GLN A 7 -3.81 7.76 10.02
CA GLN A 7 -4.57 7.15 8.93
C GLN A 7 -4.66 8.07 7.70
N SER A 8 -4.73 9.39 7.89
CA SER A 8 -4.69 10.39 6.82
C SER A 8 -3.32 10.48 6.14
N GLU A 9 -2.23 10.47 6.91
CA GLU A 9 -0.87 10.47 6.34
C GLU A 9 -0.57 9.17 5.58
N LEU A 10 -1.09 8.04 6.08
CA LEU A 10 -1.00 6.75 5.39
C LEU A 10 -1.74 6.80 4.05
N LEU A 11 -2.94 7.39 4.03
CA LEU A 11 -3.73 7.57 2.80
C LEU A 11 -2.97 8.39 1.75
N SER A 12 -2.32 9.48 2.18
CA SER A 12 -1.44 10.31 1.36
C SER A 12 -0.25 9.52 0.83
N ARG A 13 0.43 8.80 1.73
CA ARG A 13 1.62 8.02 1.39
C ARG A 13 1.32 6.91 0.38
N LEU A 14 0.11 6.34 0.42
CA LEU A 14 -0.37 5.31 -0.49
C LEU A 14 -0.97 5.88 -1.78
N GLY A 15 -1.24 7.18 -1.85
CA GLY A 15 -1.77 7.87 -3.03
C GLY A 15 -3.26 7.67 -3.25
N PHE A 16 -4.03 7.49 -2.17
CA PHE A 16 -5.47 7.24 -2.23
C PHE A 16 -6.35 8.41 -1.76
N GLU A 17 -5.76 9.56 -1.44
CA GLU A 17 -6.46 10.75 -0.90
C GLU A 17 -7.69 11.18 -1.70
N ASP A 18 -7.60 11.15 -3.04
CA ASP A 18 -8.70 11.57 -3.91
C ASP A 18 -9.76 10.47 -4.17
N SER A 19 -9.47 9.23 -3.75
CA SER A 19 -10.23 8.04 -4.16
C SER A 19 -10.93 7.32 -3.01
N MET A 20 -10.57 7.64 -1.77
CA MET A 20 -10.97 6.88 -0.60
C MET A 20 -10.95 7.74 0.65
N ASP A 21 -11.98 7.59 1.49
CA ASP A 21 -12.02 8.23 2.81
C ASP A 21 -11.09 7.52 3.81
N TYR A 22 -10.46 8.27 4.71
CA TYR A 22 -9.57 7.71 5.75
C TYR A 22 -10.25 6.66 6.63
N ARG A 23 -11.59 6.68 6.77
CA ARG A 23 -12.34 5.67 7.53
C ARG A 23 -12.18 4.27 6.96
N ARG A 24 -12.05 4.13 5.63
CA ARG A 24 -11.80 2.84 4.99
C ARG A 24 -10.45 2.24 5.39
N MET A 25 -9.44 3.07 5.69
CA MET A 25 -8.17 2.57 6.22
C MET A 25 -8.36 1.91 7.59
N SER A 26 -9.19 2.50 8.45
CA SER A 26 -9.52 1.92 9.76
C SER A 26 -10.24 0.58 9.62
N GLU A 27 -11.15 0.45 8.65
CA GLU A 27 -11.85 -0.80 8.37
C GLU A 27 -10.88 -1.90 7.91
N PHE A 28 -9.92 -1.57 7.04
CA PHE A 28 -8.88 -2.50 6.61
C PHE A 28 -7.97 -2.92 7.77
N GLU A 29 -7.49 -1.97 8.57
CA GLU A 29 -6.63 -2.27 9.74
C GLU A 29 -7.35 -3.13 10.79
N ARG A 30 -8.69 -3.08 10.85
CA ARG A 30 -9.52 -3.85 11.78
C ARG A 30 -9.99 -5.20 11.21
N GLY A 31 -9.72 -5.47 9.94
CA GLY A 31 -10.23 -6.66 9.25
C GLY A 31 -11.75 -6.68 9.09
N THR A 32 -12.43 -5.54 9.21
CA THR A 32 -13.89 -5.49 9.01
C THR A 32 -14.27 -5.45 7.53
N THR A 33 -13.33 -5.01 6.70
CA THR A 33 -13.47 -4.93 5.24
C THR A 33 -12.16 -5.40 4.63
N GLU A 34 -12.23 -6.21 3.59
CA GLU A 34 -11.02 -6.64 2.88
C GLU A 34 -10.57 -5.56 1.88
N PRO A 35 -9.29 -5.17 1.89
CA PRO A 35 -8.77 -4.15 0.97
C PRO A 35 -8.75 -4.65 -0.47
N HIS A 36 -9.04 -3.76 -1.42
CA HIS A 36 -8.86 -4.07 -2.84
C HIS A 36 -7.38 -4.36 -3.14
N LEU A 37 -7.11 -5.18 -4.17
CA LEU A 37 -5.76 -5.55 -4.58
C LEU A 37 -4.82 -4.35 -4.82
N SER A 38 -5.36 -3.22 -5.30
CA SER A 38 -4.61 -1.97 -5.47
C SER A 38 -4.07 -1.42 -4.15
N VAL A 39 -4.85 -1.54 -3.07
CA VAL A 39 -4.48 -1.12 -1.72
C VAL A 39 -3.39 -2.04 -1.17
N VAL A 40 -3.58 -3.36 -1.26
CA VAL A 40 -2.58 -4.36 -0.84
C VAL A 40 -1.23 -4.13 -1.54
N LEU A 41 -1.24 -3.90 -2.85
CA LEU A 41 -0.03 -3.58 -3.62
C LEU A 41 0.68 -2.30 -3.13
N GLN A 42 -0.08 -1.27 -2.74
CA GLN A 42 0.50 -0.04 -2.23
C GLN A 42 1.05 -0.21 -0.81
N TYR A 43 0.38 -1.01 0.03
CA TYR A 43 0.94 -1.42 1.33
C TYR A 43 2.26 -2.15 1.14
N ALA A 44 2.35 -3.12 0.23
CA ALA A 44 3.58 -3.86 -0.04
C ALA A 44 4.73 -2.94 -0.49
N ARG A 45 4.41 -1.94 -1.31
CA ARG A 45 5.38 -0.92 -1.77
C ARG A 45 5.81 0.04 -0.66
N ALA A 46 4.88 0.53 0.14
CA ALA A 46 5.19 1.39 1.29
C ALA A 46 6.00 0.62 2.33
N ALA A 47 5.70 -0.67 2.45
CA ALA A 47 6.32 -1.55 3.39
C ALA A 47 7.71 -2.02 2.99
N GLY A 48 7.98 -2.06 1.68
CA GLY A 48 9.11 -2.80 1.16
C GLY A 48 9.00 -4.27 1.57
N VAL A 49 7.88 -4.93 1.27
CA VAL A 49 7.75 -6.41 1.29
C VAL A 49 7.16 -6.89 -0.05
N PRO A 50 7.37 -8.16 -0.46
CA PRO A 50 6.57 -8.79 -1.50
C PRO A 50 5.07 -8.66 -1.22
N MET A 51 4.24 -8.61 -2.27
CA MET A 51 2.78 -8.55 -2.08
C MET A 51 2.25 -9.87 -1.48
N GLU A 52 2.85 -11.01 -1.85
CA GLU A 52 2.48 -12.32 -1.32
C GLU A 52 2.57 -12.36 0.21
N ASP A 53 3.60 -11.75 0.79
CA ASP A 53 3.77 -11.65 2.24
C ASP A 53 2.60 -10.91 2.92
N ILE A 54 1.95 -9.96 2.24
CA ILE A 54 0.80 -9.20 2.79
C ILE A 54 -0.53 -9.88 2.49
N ALA A 55 -0.64 -10.58 1.37
CA ALA A 55 -1.89 -11.19 0.93
C ALA A 55 -2.15 -12.57 1.56
N ASP A 56 -1.11 -13.20 2.11
CA ASP A 56 -1.19 -14.50 2.76
C ASP A 56 -1.45 -14.32 4.27
N ASP A 57 -2.70 -14.54 4.68
CA ASP A 57 -3.16 -14.39 6.07
C ASP A 57 -2.53 -15.41 7.04
N ASP A 58 -1.92 -16.48 6.53
CA ASP A 58 -1.24 -17.49 7.34
C ASP A 58 0.19 -17.07 7.73
N LEU A 59 0.68 -15.91 7.24
CA LEU A 59 2.03 -15.41 7.52
C LEU A 59 2.06 -14.41 8.68
N ASP A 60 3.03 -14.61 9.58
CA ASP A 60 3.38 -13.61 10.60
C ASP A 60 4.14 -12.45 9.96
N LEU A 61 3.40 -11.39 9.63
CA LEU A 61 3.97 -10.15 9.11
C LEU A 61 4.88 -9.45 10.15
N PRO A 62 5.99 -8.83 9.70
CA PRO A 62 6.80 -8.03 10.59
C PRO A 62 5.99 -6.84 11.12
N LYS A 63 6.03 -6.64 12.44
CA LYS A 63 5.30 -5.56 13.14
C LYS A 63 5.67 -4.14 12.66
N LYS A 64 6.76 -4.01 11.93
CA LYS A 64 7.22 -2.77 11.29
C LYS A 64 7.61 -3.09 9.87
N LEU A 65 7.13 -2.24 8.97
CA LEU A 65 7.44 -2.37 7.57
C LEU A 65 8.83 -1.77 7.28
N LEU A 66 9.65 -2.48 6.50
CA LEU A 66 11.10 -2.23 6.38
C LEU A 66 11.46 -1.08 5.41
N GLY A 67 10.49 -0.51 4.69
CA GLY A 67 10.59 0.71 3.89
C GLY A 67 11.44 0.60 2.62
N ASN A 68 12.45 -0.28 2.61
CA ASN A 68 13.38 -0.47 1.51
C ASN A 68 13.35 -1.92 1.03
N LEU A 69 12.72 -2.15 -0.13
CA LEU A 69 12.98 -3.36 -0.91
C LEU A 69 13.72 -3.06 -2.18
N GLN A 70 14.81 -3.80 -2.38
CA GLN A 70 15.45 -3.94 -3.69
C GLN A 70 14.69 -4.99 -4.51
N HIS A 71 13.53 -4.62 -5.04
CA HIS A 71 12.84 -5.48 -6.01
C HIS A 71 13.63 -5.52 -7.33
N LYS A 72 14.06 -6.71 -7.71
CA LYS A 72 14.88 -6.97 -8.90
C LYS A 72 14.11 -6.61 -10.19
N CYS A 73 14.52 -5.50 -10.81
CA CYS A 73 14.66 -5.26 -12.25
C CYS A 73 13.44 -5.10 -13.20
N ILE A 74 12.17 -5.19 -12.78
CA ILE A 74 11.06 -4.91 -13.72
C ILE A 74 10.76 -3.41 -13.75
N LYS A 75 11.21 -2.73 -14.81
CA LYS A 75 10.92 -1.31 -15.03
C LYS A 75 9.41 -1.13 -15.24
N ARG A 76 8.78 -0.20 -14.52
CA ARG A 76 7.39 0.18 -14.79
C ARG A 76 7.28 0.66 -16.23
N LYS A 77 6.21 0.30 -16.93
CA LYS A 77 5.84 1.04 -18.14
C LYS A 77 5.56 2.48 -17.70
N SER A 78 6.29 3.44 -18.28
CA SER A 78 6.01 4.85 -18.08
C SER A 78 4.57 5.12 -18.50
N LYS A 79 3.86 5.98 -17.75
CA LYS A 79 2.60 6.54 -18.22
C LYS A 79 2.91 7.19 -19.57
N PRO A 80 2.14 6.96 -20.66
CA PRO A 80 2.32 7.76 -21.86
C PRO A 80 2.16 9.22 -21.43
N THR A 81 3.21 10.02 -21.64
CA THR A 81 3.14 11.45 -21.46
C THR A 81 2.01 11.92 -22.36
N SER A 82 0.87 12.29 -21.78
CA SER A 82 -0.19 12.96 -22.52
C SER A 82 0.33 14.34 -22.86
N ALA A 83 1.11 14.41 -23.95
CA ALA A 83 1.23 15.63 -24.72
C ALA A 83 -0.15 15.95 -25.30
N ALA A 84 -0.45 17.25 -25.36
CA ALA A 84 -1.67 17.88 -25.85
C ALA A 84 -2.81 17.98 -24.82
N ARG A 85 -2.96 19.15 -24.19
CA ARG A 85 -3.73 20.28 -24.76
C ARG A 85 -3.44 21.58 -24.02
#